data_AF-A0A8J6NP71-F1
#
_entry.id   AF-A0A8J6NP71-F1
#
_cell.length_a   1.000
_cell.length_b   1.000
_cell.length_c   1.000
_cell.angle_alpha   90.00
_cell.angle_beta   90.00
_cell.angle_gamma   90.00
#
_symmetry.space_group_name_H-M   'P 1'
#
loop_
_entity.id
_entity.type
_entity.pdbx_description
1 polymer ?
#
loop_
_entity_poly.entity_id
_entity_poly.type
_entity_poly.pdbx_seq_one_letter_code
_entity_poly.pdbx_strand_id
1 'polypeptide(L)'
;MSLNDALNSLKNAVGDLSSLEVQTYVGEIDVVIDGITDSTDFEASLQKAKTNGHIKLTLVTKLNFDGDGIVLVPSSAPADYIQQAHDAALKVGDDVRKGLIALFADVIGLKVTK
;
A
#
# COMPACT_ATOMS: atom_id res chain seq x y z
N MET A 1 3.06 -29.79 1.11
CA MET A 1 2.65 -28.91 2.22
C MET A 1 1.70 -29.69 3.11
N SER A 2 1.94 -29.75 4.42
CA SER A 2 1.01 -30.41 5.32
C SER A 2 -0.23 -29.54 5.53
N LEU A 3 -1.36 -30.14 5.91
CA LEU A 3 -2.58 -29.40 6.28
C LEU A 3 -2.31 -28.35 7.37
N ASN A 4 -1.37 -28.63 8.28
CA ASN A 4 -0.97 -27.71 9.33
C ASN A 4 -0.22 -26.49 8.78
N ASP A 5 0.60 -26.66 7.73
CA ASP A 5 1.27 -25.53 7.08
C ASP A 5 0.26 -24.64 6.36
N ALA A 6 -0.75 -25.25 5.71
CA ALA A 6 -1.84 -24.52 5.08
C ALA A 6 -2.70 -23.76 6.10
N LEU A 7 -2.98 -24.34 7.26
CA LEU A 7 -3.72 -23.69 8.36
C LEU A 7 -2.93 -22.57 9.03
N ASN A 8 -1.60 -22.71 9.15
CA ASN A 8 -0.75 -21.66 9.68
C ASN A 8 -0.60 -20.49 8.69
N SER A 9 -0.44 -20.77 7.40
CA SER A 9 -0.50 -19.74 6.35
C SER A 9 -1.87 -19.07 6.29
N LEU A 10 -2.96 -19.82 6.52
CA LEU A 10 -4.32 -19.28 6.63
C LEU A 10 -4.43 -18.32 7.81
N LYS A 11 -3.97 -18.70 9.01
CA LYS A 11 -4.03 -17.84 10.19
C LYS A 11 -3.24 -16.53 9.99
N ASN A 12 -2.06 -16.62 9.40
CA ASN A 12 -1.21 -15.45 9.14
C ASN A 12 -1.85 -14.55 8.07
N ALA A 13 -2.32 -15.14 6.95
CA ALA A 13 -2.97 -14.37 5.90
C ALA A 13 -4.30 -13.73 6.35
N VAL A 14 -5.10 -14.40 7.18
CA VAL A 14 -6.30 -13.81 7.78
C VAL A 14 -5.94 -12.67 8.74
N GLY A 15 -4.82 -12.79 9.47
CA GLY A 15 -4.25 -11.70 10.27
C GLY A 15 -3.86 -10.50 9.41
N ASP A 16 -3.19 -10.74 8.28
CA ASP A 16 -2.76 -9.69 7.35
C ASP A 16 -3.93 -9.07 6.56
N LEU A 17 -5.00 -9.84 6.30
CA LEU A 17 -6.26 -9.39 5.68
C LEU A 17 -7.18 -8.63 6.64
N SER A 18 -6.85 -8.60 7.93
CA SER A 18 -7.73 -8.02 8.96
C SER A 18 -7.88 -6.49 8.85
N SER A 19 -7.02 -5.84 8.06
CA SER A 19 -7.15 -4.41 7.76
C SER A 19 -6.56 -4.05 6.39
N LEU A 20 -7.20 -3.13 5.69
CA LEU A 20 -6.68 -2.44 4.51
C LEU A 20 -6.27 -1.02 4.93
N GLU A 21 -5.02 -0.64 4.71
CA GLU A 21 -4.53 0.70 5.04
C GLU A 21 -3.85 1.35 3.83
N VAL A 22 -4.32 2.53 3.46
CA VAL A 22 -3.81 3.34 2.35
C VAL A 22 -3.41 4.70 2.90
N GLN A 23 -2.16 5.07 2.69
CA GLN A 23 -1.62 6.38 3.03
C GLN A 23 -1.09 7.03 1.76
N THR A 24 -1.54 8.25 1.47
CA THR A 24 -1.10 9.00 0.29
C THR A 24 -0.35 10.24 0.71
N TYR A 25 0.92 10.26 0.31
CA TYR A 25 1.86 11.34 0.55
C TYR A 25 2.07 12.16 -0.72
N VAL A 26 2.30 13.46 -0.55
CA VAL A 26 2.63 14.39 -1.62
C VAL A 26 3.81 15.23 -1.16
N GLY A 27 4.79 15.41 -2.02
CA GLY A 27 5.98 16.17 -1.70
C GLY A 27 6.93 16.28 -2.87
N GLU A 28 7.92 17.14 -2.70
CA GLU A 28 9.02 17.33 -3.64
C GLU A 28 10.30 16.83 -2.98
N ILE A 29 11.06 16.02 -3.71
CA ILE A 29 12.37 15.52 -3.28
C ILE A 29 13.38 16.14 -4.23
N ASP A 30 14.19 17.06 -3.71
CA ASP A 30 15.31 17.62 -4.46
C ASP A 30 16.54 16.76 -4.23
N VAL A 31 17.04 16.19 -5.32
CA VAL A 31 18.21 15.33 -5.32
C VAL A 31 19.38 16.16 -5.85
N VAL A 32 20.22 16.68 -4.96
CA VAL A 32 21.45 17.38 -5.35
C VAL A 32 22.56 16.36 -5.51
N ILE A 33 22.91 16.05 -6.75
CA ILE A 33 24.13 15.31 -7.09
C ILE A 33 25.24 16.35 -7.23
N ASP A 34 25.96 16.60 -6.14
CA ASP A 34 27.07 17.55 -6.13
C ASP A 34 28.35 16.87 -6.63
N GLY A 35 29.02 17.52 -7.58
CA GLY A 35 30.26 17.03 -8.20
C GLY A 35 30.03 16.25 -9.49
N ILE A 36 30.54 16.82 -10.59
CA ILE A 36 30.74 16.14 -11.88
C ILE A 36 31.38 14.77 -11.60
N THR A 37 30.61 13.70 -11.73
CA THR A 37 31.12 12.36 -11.49
C THR A 37 31.87 11.90 -12.73
N ASP A 38 33.19 11.74 -12.64
CA ASP A 38 34.04 10.97 -13.56
C ASP A 38 33.67 9.47 -13.62
N SER A 39 32.41 9.14 -13.36
CA SER A 39 31.87 7.79 -13.24
C SER A 39 30.56 7.72 -14.04
N THR A 40 30.53 6.85 -15.04
CA THR A 40 29.34 6.53 -15.84
C THR A 40 28.34 5.62 -15.11
N ASP A 41 28.62 5.28 -13.85
CA ASP A 41 27.77 4.41 -13.04
C ASP A 41 26.63 5.21 -12.39
N PHE A 42 25.45 5.13 -13.00
CA PHE A 42 24.22 5.81 -12.63
C PHE A 42 23.70 5.34 -11.26
N GLU A 43 23.70 4.02 -11.00
CA GLU A 43 23.30 3.45 -9.71
C GLU A 43 24.17 3.97 -8.56
N ALA A 44 25.50 4.04 -8.75
CA ALA A 44 26.42 4.52 -7.72
C ALA A 44 26.24 6.02 -7.43
N SER A 45 25.81 6.80 -8.43
CA SER A 45 25.54 8.23 -8.31
C SER A 45 24.23 8.50 -7.56
N LEU A 46 23.21 7.68 -7.81
CA LEU A 46 21.91 7.73 -7.10
C LEU A 46 22.05 7.42 -5.60
N GLN A 47 22.89 6.46 -5.23
CA GLN A 47 23.15 6.11 -3.83
C GLN A 47 23.88 7.21 -3.04
N LYS A 48 24.63 8.08 -3.72
CA LYS A 48 25.42 9.16 -3.08
C LYS A 48 24.67 10.47 -2.96
N ALA A 49 23.54 10.60 -3.63
CA ALA A 49 22.82 11.85 -3.65
C ALA A 49 22.23 12.15 -2.26
N LYS A 50 22.50 13.36 -1.74
CA LYS A 50 21.88 13.82 -0.50
C LYS A 50 20.46 14.24 -0.80
N THR A 51 19.49 13.51 -0.26
CA THR A 51 18.07 13.85 -0.37
C THR A 51 17.67 14.82 0.73
N ASN A 52 17.31 16.05 0.35
CA ASN A 52 16.50 16.96 1.17
C ASN A 52 15.15 17.13 0.47
N GLY A 53 14.05 17.01 1.22
CA GLY A 53 12.72 17.12 0.63
C GLY A 53 11.65 17.27 1.71
N HIS A 54 10.53 17.85 1.32
CA HIS A 54 9.36 18.02 2.18
C HIS A 54 8.25 17.09 1.69
N ILE A 55 7.92 16.09 2.51
CA ILE A 55 6.80 15.17 2.26
C ILE A 55 5.67 15.51 3.22
N LYS A 56 4.46 15.65 2.69
CA LYS A 56 3.23 15.88 3.45
C LYS A 56 2.27 14.72 3.25
N LEU A 57 1.79 14.15 4.36
CA LEU A 57 0.68 13.21 4.36
C LEU A 57 -0.62 13.95 4.02
N THR A 58 -1.31 13.51 2.96
CA THR A 58 -2.49 14.20 2.44
C THR A 58 -3.78 13.43 2.68
N LEU A 59 -3.76 12.11 2.52
CA LEU A 59 -4.93 11.25 2.76
C LEU A 59 -4.50 10.00 3.53
N VAL A 60 -5.34 9.56 4.47
CA VAL A 60 -5.22 8.23 5.10
C VAL A 60 -6.59 7.59 5.11
N THR A 61 -6.66 6.34 4.68
CA THR A 61 -7.83 5.50 4.83
C THR A 61 -7.39 4.16 5.37
N LYS A 62 -7.91 3.79 6.54
CA LYS A 62 -7.78 2.47 7.12
C LYS A 62 -9.16 1.85 7.24
N LEU A 63 -9.34 0.65 6.74
CA LEU A 63 -10.57 -0.12 6.80
C LEU A 63 -10.28 -1.44 7.50
N ASN A 64 -10.90 -1.66 8.64
CA ASN A 64 -10.81 -2.90 9.39
C ASN A 64 -11.73 -3.96 8.78
N PHE A 65 -11.56 -5.21 9.22
CA PHE A 65 -12.31 -6.32 8.65
C PHE A 65 -13.82 -6.26 8.94
N ASP A 66 -14.17 -5.79 10.14
CA ASP A 66 -15.54 -5.61 10.64
C ASP A 66 -16.30 -4.45 9.98
N GLY A 67 -15.64 -3.69 9.09
CA GLY A 67 -16.22 -2.55 8.39
C GLY A 67 -15.97 -1.21 9.07
N ASP A 68 -15.34 -1.20 10.25
CA ASP A 68 -14.93 0.04 10.88
C ASP A 68 -13.77 0.67 10.09
N GLY A 69 -13.71 2.00 10.08
CA GLY A 69 -12.69 2.69 9.32
C GLY A 69 -12.24 3.99 9.95
N ILE A 70 -10.97 4.32 9.71
CA ILE A 70 -10.38 5.61 10.01
C ILE A 70 -10.10 6.29 8.68
N VAL A 71 -10.74 7.44 8.45
CA VAL A 71 -10.51 8.27 7.27
C VAL A 71 -10.02 9.64 7.73
N LEU A 72 -8.80 9.99 7.36
CA LEU A 72 -8.24 11.31 7.55
C LEU A 72 -8.26 12.04 6.22
N VAL A 73 -9.10 13.08 6.17
CA VAL A 73 -9.22 13.98 5.03
C VAL A 73 -8.54 15.31 5.35
N PRO A 74 -7.85 15.92 4.37
CA PRO A 74 -7.21 17.21 4.55
C PRO A 74 -8.27 18.32 4.69
N SER A 75 -7.91 19.41 5.37
CA SER A 75 -8.81 20.56 5.58
C SER A 75 -9.21 21.29 4.29
N SER A 76 -8.46 21.09 3.21
CA SER A 76 -8.75 21.57 1.87
C SER A 76 -8.77 20.37 0.92
N ALA A 77 -9.67 20.39 -0.07
CA ALA A 77 -9.75 19.33 -1.07
C ALA A 77 -8.37 19.07 -1.71
N PRO A 78 -7.90 17.81 -1.76
CA PRO A 78 -6.66 17.48 -2.45
C PRO A 78 -6.85 17.68 -3.96
N ALA A 79 -5.74 17.88 -4.68
CA ALA A 79 -5.80 17.92 -6.14
C ALA A 79 -6.31 16.58 -6.70
N ASP A 80 -7.04 16.64 -7.82
CA ASP A 80 -7.76 15.48 -8.37
C ASP A 80 -6.87 14.26 -8.59
N TYR A 81 -5.63 14.43 -9.05
CA TYR A 81 -4.71 13.31 -9.27
C TYR A 81 -4.32 12.59 -7.97
N ILE A 82 -4.28 13.30 -6.83
CA ILE A 82 -3.97 12.72 -5.52
C ILE A 82 -5.14 11.87 -5.06
N GLN A 83 -6.36 12.40 -5.19
CA GLN A 83 -7.59 11.67 -4.86
C GLN A 83 -7.73 10.42 -5.73
N GLN A 84 -7.53 10.54 -7.04
CA GLN A 84 -7.58 9.42 -7.98
C GLN A 84 -6.55 8.34 -7.64
N ALA A 85 -5.31 8.71 -7.30
CA ALA A 85 -4.29 7.76 -6.89
C ALA A 85 -4.66 7.04 -5.58
N HIS A 86 -5.21 7.76 -4.60
CA HIS A 86 -5.68 7.18 -3.35
C HIS A 86 -6.85 6.20 -3.57
N ASP A 87 -7.85 6.60 -4.36
CA ASP A 87 -9.04 5.78 -4.66
C ASP A 87 -8.66 4.54 -5.47
N ALA A 88 -7.72 4.66 -6.41
CA ALA A 88 -7.19 3.52 -7.14
C ALA A 88 -6.47 2.52 -6.21
N ALA A 89 -5.68 3.01 -5.25
CA ALA A 89 -5.02 2.17 -4.26
C ALA A 89 -6.03 1.46 -3.33
N LEU A 90 -7.08 2.16 -2.90
CA LEU A 90 -8.18 1.55 -2.13
C LEU A 90 -8.88 0.45 -2.92
N LYS A 91 -9.20 0.71 -4.19
CA LYS A 91 -9.85 -0.26 -5.06
C LYS A 91 -8.98 -1.51 -5.26
N VAL A 92 -7.69 -1.34 -5.58
CA VAL A 92 -6.77 -2.46 -5.75
C VAL A 92 -6.62 -3.24 -4.45
N GLY A 93 -6.50 -2.56 -3.31
CA GLY A 93 -6.42 -3.20 -2.00
C GLY A 93 -7.66 -4.04 -1.67
N ASP A 94 -8.85 -3.51 -1.95
CA ASP A 94 -10.13 -4.23 -1.79
C ASP A 94 -10.25 -5.42 -2.75
N ASP A 95 -9.86 -5.26 -4.01
CA ASP A 95 -9.87 -6.35 -5.01
C ASP A 95 -8.89 -7.48 -4.63
N VAL A 96 -7.68 -7.15 -4.16
CA VAL A 96 -6.72 -8.13 -3.64
C VAL A 96 -7.28 -8.83 -2.40
N ARG A 97 -7.88 -8.09 -1.47
CA ARG A 97 -8.52 -8.65 -0.27
C ARG A 97 -9.62 -9.65 -0.64
N LYS A 98 -10.51 -9.28 -1.57
CA LYS A 98 -11.56 -10.18 -2.08
C LYS A 98 -10.99 -11.41 -2.77
N GLY A 99 -9.96 -11.22 -3.61
CA GLY A 99 -9.29 -12.33 -4.31
C GLY A 99 -8.69 -13.34 -3.33
N LEU A 100 -8.04 -12.86 -2.27
CA LEU A 100 -7.50 -13.72 -1.21
C LEU A 100 -8.62 -14.43 -0.44
N ILE A 101 -9.68 -13.72 -0.03
CA ILE A 101 -10.83 -14.34 0.65
C ILE A 101 -11.47 -15.43 -0.22
N ALA A 102 -11.63 -15.18 -1.53
CA ALA A 102 -12.16 -16.16 -2.47
C ALA A 102 -11.26 -17.40 -2.57
N LEU A 103 -9.94 -17.20 -2.73
CA LEU A 103 -8.96 -18.29 -2.71
C LEU A 103 -9.06 -19.11 -1.42
N PHE A 104 -9.21 -18.46 -0.27
CA PHE A 104 -9.35 -19.15 1.02
C PHE A 104 -10.65 -19.93 1.13
N ALA A 105 -11.77 -19.33 0.73
CA ALA A 105 -13.06 -19.98 0.78
C ALA A 105 -13.10 -21.26 -0.08
N ASP A 106 -12.49 -21.21 -1.27
CA ASP A 106 -12.33 -22.39 -2.13
C ASP A 106 -11.48 -23.49 -1.47
N VAL A 107 -10.39 -23.13 -0.77
CA VAL A 107 -9.51 -24.09 -0.08
C VAL A 107 -10.20 -24.78 1.10
N ILE A 108 -11.06 -24.08 1.85
CA ILE A 108 -11.75 -24.63 3.03
C ILE A 108 -13.17 -25.14 2.71
N GLY A 109 -13.58 -25.13 1.45
CA GLY A 109 -14.88 -25.63 0.99
C GLY A 109 -16.07 -24.75 1.36
N LEU A 110 -15.83 -23.49 1.73
CA LEU A 110 -16.90 -22.50 1.93
C LEU A 110 -17.29 -21.93 0.58
N LYS A 111 -18.56 -22.11 0.16
CA LYS A 111 -19.09 -21.42 -1.01
C LYS A 111 -19.24 -19.93 -0.69
N VAL A 112 -18.33 -19.09 -1.21
CA VAL A 112 -18.57 -17.63 -1.26
C VAL A 112 -19.65 -17.41 -2.31
N THR A 113 -20.81 -16.94 -1.85
CA THR A 113 -21.92 -16.62 -2.75
C THR A 113 -21.66 -15.23 -3.33
N LYS A 114 -21.77 -15.12 -4.65
CA LYS A 114 -21.49 -13.90 -5.43
C LYS A 114 -22.44 -12.76 -5.07
#